data_AF-A0A3S1DCF4-F1
#
_entry.id   AF-A0A3S1DCF4-F1
#
_cell.length_a   1.000
_cell.length_b   1.000
_cell.length_c   1.000
_cell.angle_alpha   90.00
_cell.angle_beta   90.00
_cell.angle_gamma   90.00
#
_symmetry.space_group_name_H-M   'P 1'
#
loop_
_entity.id
_entity.type
_entity.pdbx_description
1 polymer ?
#
loop_
_entity_poly.entity_id
_entity_poly.type
_entity_poly.pdbx_seq_one_letter_code
_entity_poly.pdbx_strand_id
1 'polypeptide(L)'
;MLTTRSSKRLSRSAKIGALALVVLVLLSGCGNKNTSESSPSDTSSQNNTSSPAADSQVRKIKHAMGETELKGTPQKVVVLTNEGTEALLALGVKPAGAVKSWTGDPWYEHIKADMEGVTVVGDESQPNMELIAGLQPDLIIGNKMRQEKVYEQLNAIAPTVMAEDLRGEWKTNFKLYAEALGKTAEGNALMAIFDKRIEDFKAKAGDKLTQTVSVVRFLSGKTRVYHTNTFSGVIFDQIGIARNEMTKNAKDTFVDEITKERLPEADANRIFYFTYDNGDGKANQTEQEWTKDPLWKNLSAVKSGHAYKVSDSIWNTAGGYKAANLMLDDLYKIYEIQP
;
A
#
# COMPACT_ATOMS: atom_id res chain seq x y z
N MET A 1 -27.93 49.20 -37.64
CA MET A 1 -27.43 50.07 -38.74
C MET A 1 -26.19 50.79 -38.25
N LEU A 2 -25.14 50.89 -39.09
CA LEU A 2 -23.95 51.76 -38.98
C LEU A 2 -23.06 51.60 -37.71
N THR A 3 -21.81 51.11 -37.77
CA THR A 3 -20.54 51.69 -38.31
C THR A 3 -20.03 52.93 -37.54
N THR A 4 -18.74 53.15 -37.20
CA THR A 4 -17.43 52.50 -37.48
C THR A 4 -16.28 53.19 -36.71
N ARG A 5 -15.13 52.50 -36.48
CA ARG A 5 -13.75 53.07 -36.28
C ARG A 5 -13.56 53.98 -35.02
N SER A 6 -12.39 54.37 -34.49
CA SER A 6 -10.92 54.22 -34.74
C SER A 6 -10.15 54.68 -33.46
N SER A 7 -8.83 54.53 -33.21
CA SER A 7 -7.77 53.58 -33.66
C SER A 7 -6.38 53.89 -33.02
N LYS A 8 -5.63 52.86 -32.57
CA LYS A 8 -4.15 52.78 -32.39
C LYS A 8 -3.38 53.73 -31.43
N ARG A 9 -2.51 53.13 -30.60
CA ARG A 9 -1.07 53.44 -30.29
C ARG A 9 -0.51 52.22 -29.52
N LEU A 10 0.43 51.40 -30.03
CA LEU A 10 1.91 51.51 -29.99
C LEU A 10 2.46 52.12 -28.67
N SER A 11 3.49 51.57 -28.02
CA SER A 11 4.68 50.88 -28.58
C SER A 11 5.39 49.84 -27.68
N ARG A 12 6.01 48.85 -28.35
CA ARG A 12 7.28 48.14 -28.06
C ARG A 12 8.02 48.38 -26.73
N SER A 13 8.51 47.28 -26.14
CA SER A 13 9.95 47.11 -25.84
C SER A 13 10.29 45.64 -25.58
N ALA A 14 11.05 45.01 -26.48
CA ALA A 14 11.71 43.73 -26.25
C ALA A 14 13.17 43.98 -25.84
N LYS A 15 13.74 43.14 -24.97
CA LYS A 15 15.20 43.10 -24.74
C LYS A 15 15.71 41.67 -24.88
N ILE A 16 16.45 41.46 -25.97
CA ILE A 16 17.33 40.32 -26.19
C ILE A 16 18.65 40.62 -25.46
N GLY A 17 19.25 39.59 -24.86
CA GLY A 17 20.54 39.71 -24.17
C GLY A 17 21.25 38.36 -24.13
N ALA A 18 21.78 37.92 -25.26
CA ALA A 18 22.64 36.74 -25.32
C ALA A 18 24.06 37.10 -24.89
N LEU A 19 24.71 36.24 -24.11
CA LEU A 19 26.16 36.25 -23.95
C LEU A 19 26.68 34.81 -24.00
N ALA A 20 27.31 34.46 -25.12
CA ALA A 20 28.09 33.25 -25.23
C ALA A 20 29.55 33.57 -24.84
N LEU A 21 30.22 32.64 -24.15
CA LEU A 21 31.68 32.56 -24.22
C LEU A 21 32.11 31.10 -24.31
N VAL A 22 32.87 30.79 -25.36
CA VAL A 22 33.45 29.49 -25.64
C VAL A 22 34.86 29.45 -25.04
N VAL A 23 35.21 28.37 -24.35
CA VAL A 23 36.61 27.94 -24.21
C VAL A 23 36.68 26.43 -24.41
N LEU A 24 37.12 26.00 -25.60
CA LEU A 24 37.71 24.68 -25.77
C LEU A 24 39.19 24.75 -25.37
N VAL A 25 39.67 23.77 -24.60
CA VAL A 25 41.07 23.36 -24.63
C VAL A 25 41.12 21.85 -24.79
N LEU A 26 41.62 21.41 -25.96
CA LEU A 26 42.01 20.03 -26.21
C LEU A 26 43.44 19.84 -25.69
N LEU A 27 43.70 18.75 -24.96
CA LEU A 27 45.05 18.26 -24.71
C LEU A 27 45.05 16.74 -24.74
N SER A 28 45.42 16.19 -25.90
CA SER A 28 45.73 14.77 -26.06
C SER A 28 47.10 14.47 -25.45
N GLY A 29 47.18 13.50 -24.54
CA GLY A 29 48.42 13.04 -23.93
C GLY A 29 48.67 11.56 -24.19
N CYS A 30 49.21 11.23 -25.36
CA CYS A 30 49.74 9.90 -25.63
C CYS A 30 51.26 9.87 -25.38
N GLY A 31 51.74 8.79 -24.77
CA GLY A 31 53.13 8.37 -24.87
C GLY A 31 53.93 8.42 -23.56
N ASN A 32 54.08 7.25 -22.94
CA ASN A 32 55.41 6.87 -22.47
C ASN A 32 55.78 5.51 -23.07
N LYS A 33 57.03 5.38 -23.51
CA LYS A 33 57.51 4.29 -24.37
C LYS A 33 58.73 3.66 -23.68
N ASN A 34 58.52 2.55 -22.97
CA ASN A 34 59.62 1.71 -22.49
C ASN A 34 59.68 0.43 -23.32
N THR A 35 60.78 0.30 -24.06
CA THR A 35 61.15 -0.88 -24.84
C THR A 35 62.08 -1.78 -24.05
N SER A 36 61.69 -3.04 -23.82
CA SER A 36 62.61 -4.16 -23.57
C SER A 36 62.04 -5.44 -24.19
N GLU A 37 62.55 -5.75 -25.38
CA GLU A 37 62.89 -7.08 -25.93
C GLU A 37 62.00 -8.33 -25.67
N SER A 38 61.45 -8.86 -26.79
CA SER A 38 61.39 -10.29 -27.23
C SER A 38 61.43 -11.43 -26.19
N SER A 39 60.54 -12.45 -26.21
CA SER A 39 60.21 -13.33 -27.36
C SER A 39 58.90 -14.15 -27.14
N PRO A 40 58.42 -15.02 -28.07
CA PRO A 40 56.98 -15.14 -28.40
C PRO A 40 56.17 -16.36 -27.84
N SER A 41 54.92 -16.47 -28.31
CA SER A 41 53.86 -17.51 -28.12
C SER A 41 53.18 -17.53 -26.73
N ASP A 42 51.86 -17.77 -26.60
CA ASP A 42 50.91 -18.36 -27.56
C ASP A 42 49.46 -17.79 -27.48
N THR A 43 48.72 -18.06 -28.56
CA THR A 43 47.30 -17.87 -28.91
C THR A 43 46.26 -17.83 -27.77
N SER A 44 45.40 -16.79 -27.75
CA SER A 44 43.94 -16.94 -27.53
C SER A 44 43.13 -15.68 -27.89
N SER A 45 42.16 -15.84 -28.79
CA SER A 45 41.25 -14.76 -29.21
C SER A 45 40.11 -14.59 -28.20
N GLN A 46 40.06 -13.47 -27.48
CA GLN A 46 38.89 -13.11 -26.66
C GLN A 46 37.75 -12.59 -27.55
N ASN A 47 36.82 -13.47 -27.89
CA ASN A 47 35.49 -13.06 -28.34
C ASN A 47 34.74 -12.44 -27.15
N ASN A 48 34.55 -11.12 -27.18
CA ASN A 48 33.65 -10.42 -26.27
C ASN A 48 32.19 -10.74 -26.64
N THR A 49 31.74 -11.92 -26.25
CA THR A 49 30.33 -12.29 -26.28
C THR A 49 29.69 -11.83 -24.97
N SER A 50 28.92 -10.74 -25.02
CA SER A 50 28.15 -10.22 -23.88
C SER A 50 27.13 -11.25 -23.40
N SER A 51 27.45 -11.94 -22.30
CA SER A 51 26.58 -12.94 -21.66
C SER A 51 25.54 -12.26 -20.77
N PRO A 52 24.24 -12.62 -20.84
CA PRO A 52 23.19 -12.08 -19.98
C PRO A 52 23.23 -12.70 -18.57
N ALA A 53 24.28 -12.40 -17.81
CA ALA A 53 24.56 -12.97 -16.49
C ALA A 53 23.76 -12.29 -15.35
N ALA A 54 22.44 -12.11 -15.52
CA ALA A 54 21.55 -11.52 -14.52
C ALA A 54 20.46 -12.47 -13.98
N ASP A 55 20.24 -13.61 -14.64
CA ASP A 55 19.01 -14.43 -14.44
C ASP A 55 19.20 -15.69 -13.58
N SER A 56 20.36 -15.86 -12.94
CA SER A 56 20.72 -17.07 -12.15
C SER A 56 20.83 -16.85 -10.64
N GLN A 57 20.54 -15.64 -10.14
CA GLN A 57 20.61 -15.37 -8.70
C GLN A 57 19.51 -16.13 -7.95
N VAL A 58 19.91 -17.01 -7.04
CA VAL A 58 19.01 -17.69 -6.10
C VAL A 58 18.85 -16.82 -4.85
N ARG A 59 17.61 -16.50 -4.47
CA ARG A 59 17.25 -15.83 -3.21
C ARG A 59 16.53 -16.82 -2.31
N LYS A 60 16.95 -16.91 -1.05
CA LYS A 60 16.30 -17.71 0.00
C LYS A 60 15.40 -16.80 0.82
N ILE A 61 14.10 -16.89 0.59
CA ILE A 61 13.10 -16.05 1.28
C ILE A 61 12.61 -16.79 2.51
N LYS A 62 12.79 -16.21 3.69
CA LYS A 62 12.22 -16.74 4.94
C LYS A 62 10.83 -16.16 5.16
N HIS A 63 9.88 -17.01 5.53
CA HIS A 63 8.47 -16.65 5.62
C HIS A 63 7.73 -17.54 6.63
N ALA A 64 6.44 -17.28 6.85
CA ALA A 64 5.62 -17.85 7.92
C ALA A 64 5.50 -19.39 7.92
N MET A 65 5.82 -20.02 6.78
CA MET A 65 5.75 -21.47 6.57
C MET A 65 7.12 -22.12 6.29
N GLY A 66 8.23 -21.38 6.42
CA GLY A 66 9.60 -21.91 6.28
C GLY A 66 10.54 -21.02 5.46
N GLU A 67 11.28 -21.65 4.54
CA GLU A 67 12.20 -20.98 3.60
C GLU A 67 11.90 -21.45 2.18
N THR A 68 11.71 -20.51 1.25
CA THR A 68 11.46 -20.78 -0.17
C THR A 68 12.63 -20.27 -1.01
N GLU A 69 13.14 -21.10 -1.92
CA GLU A 69 14.17 -20.69 -2.89
C GLU A 69 13.51 -20.13 -4.17
N LEU A 70 13.80 -18.87 -4.48
CA LEU A 70 13.38 -18.20 -5.72
C LEU A 70 14.60 -18.01 -6.62
N LYS A 71 14.46 -18.32 -7.91
CA LYS A 71 15.52 -18.19 -8.93
C LYS A 71 15.15 -17.08 -9.91
N GLY A 72 16.11 -16.19 -10.20
CA GLY A 72 15.87 -15.06 -11.10
C GLY A 72 14.84 -14.07 -10.54
N THR A 73 14.07 -13.42 -11.41
CA THR A 73 13.01 -12.48 -11.03
C THR A 73 11.65 -13.05 -11.44
N PRO A 74 10.69 -13.26 -10.51
CA PRO A 74 9.35 -13.74 -10.84
C PRO A 74 8.66 -12.87 -11.89
N GLN A 75 8.12 -13.48 -12.94
CA GLN A 75 7.43 -12.82 -14.06
C GLN A 75 5.92 -13.04 -14.01
N LYS A 76 5.46 -14.16 -13.44
CA LYS A 76 4.04 -14.54 -13.39
C LYS A 76 3.60 -14.85 -11.95
N VAL A 77 3.33 -13.78 -11.22
CA VAL A 77 2.97 -13.84 -9.80
C VAL A 77 1.46 -14.00 -9.62
N VAL A 78 1.06 -14.89 -8.71
CA VAL A 78 -0.30 -14.97 -8.16
C VAL A 78 -0.30 -14.46 -6.73
N VAL A 79 -1.33 -13.69 -6.35
CA VAL A 79 -1.43 -13.08 -5.01
C VAL A 79 -2.77 -13.36 -4.35
N LEU A 80 -2.72 -13.85 -3.10
CA LEU A 80 -3.86 -14.41 -2.39
C LEU A 80 -4.38 -13.52 -1.26
N THR A 81 -3.95 -12.27 -1.20
CA THR A 81 -4.45 -11.25 -0.26
C THR A 81 -4.71 -9.92 -0.93
N ASN A 82 -5.66 -9.16 -0.39
CA ASN A 82 -5.91 -7.80 -0.86
C ASN A 82 -4.73 -6.85 -0.59
N GLU A 83 -4.07 -6.96 0.57
CA GLU A 83 -2.92 -6.11 0.92
C GLU A 83 -1.66 -6.43 0.08
N GLY A 84 -1.41 -7.71 -0.21
CA GLY A 84 -0.37 -8.15 -1.13
C GLY A 84 -0.63 -7.69 -2.57
N THR A 85 -1.90 -7.64 -3.00
CA THR A 85 -2.27 -7.11 -4.32
C THR A 85 -1.83 -5.65 -4.47
N GLU A 86 -2.09 -4.82 -3.46
CA GLU A 86 -1.59 -3.43 -3.47
C GLU A 86 -0.07 -3.33 -3.43
N ALA A 87 0.61 -4.23 -2.70
CA ALA A 87 2.06 -4.27 -2.62
C ALA A 87 2.69 -4.54 -4.00
N LEU A 88 2.19 -5.55 -4.72
CA LEU A 88 2.60 -5.86 -6.09
C LEU A 88 2.43 -4.64 -7.01
N LEU A 89 1.23 -4.05 -7.02
CA LEU A 89 0.93 -2.89 -7.87
C LEU A 89 1.81 -1.67 -7.53
N ALA A 90 2.10 -1.42 -6.26
CA ALA A 90 2.99 -0.33 -5.83
C ALA A 90 4.46 -0.58 -6.24
N LEU A 91 4.89 -1.84 -6.27
CA LEU A 91 6.22 -2.28 -6.72
C LEU A 91 6.35 -2.35 -8.26
N GLY A 92 5.29 -1.99 -9.00
CA GLY A 92 5.25 -2.03 -10.46
C GLY A 92 5.04 -3.43 -11.05
N VAL A 93 4.54 -4.38 -10.26
CA VAL A 93 4.25 -5.76 -10.66
C VAL A 93 2.74 -5.93 -10.81
N LYS A 94 2.29 -6.31 -12.00
CA LYS A 94 0.89 -6.67 -12.24
C LYS A 94 0.73 -8.18 -12.01
N PRO A 95 -0.12 -8.65 -11.09
CA PRO A 95 -0.35 -10.08 -10.89
C PRO A 95 -1.01 -10.71 -12.13
N ALA A 96 -0.70 -11.98 -12.39
CA ALA A 96 -1.42 -12.76 -13.40
C ALA A 96 -2.77 -13.26 -12.87
N GLY A 97 -2.83 -13.53 -11.57
CA GLY A 97 -4.06 -13.85 -10.85
C GLY A 97 -4.08 -13.25 -9.45
N ALA A 98 -5.24 -12.77 -9.01
CA ALA A 98 -5.46 -12.26 -7.67
C ALA A 98 -6.80 -12.72 -7.11
N VAL A 99 -6.89 -12.91 -5.79
CA VAL A 99 -8.19 -13.06 -5.12
C VAL A 99 -8.99 -11.76 -5.21
N LYS A 100 -10.32 -11.83 -5.38
CA LYS A 100 -11.15 -10.63 -5.50
C LYS A 100 -11.11 -9.76 -4.23
N SER A 101 -11.48 -8.50 -4.39
CA SER A 101 -11.59 -7.55 -3.28
C SER A 101 -12.83 -7.83 -2.43
N TRP A 102 -12.70 -7.76 -1.10
CA TRP A 102 -13.79 -8.10 -0.16
C TRP A 102 -15.11 -7.34 -0.39
N THR A 103 -15.04 -6.08 -0.83
CA THR A 103 -16.20 -5.22 -1.14
C THR A 103 -16.16 -4.64 -2.55
N GLY A 104 -15.44 -5.30 -3.47
CA GLY A 104 -15.31 -4.90 -4.87
C GLY A 104 -16.03 -5.84 -5.85
N ASP A 105 -16.27 -5.35 -7.07
CA ASP A 105 -16.84 -6.15 -8.17
C ASP A 105 -15.95 -6.05 -9.43
N PRO A 106 -14.99 -6.98 -9.60
CA PRO A 106 -14.38 -7.82 -8.58
C PRO A 106 -13.30 -7.09 -7.76
N TRP A 107 -12.94 -5.86 -8.13
CA TRP A 107 -11.83 -5.08 -7.57
C TRP A 107 -12.32 -3.85 -6.80
N TYR A 108 -11.55 -3.42 -5.77
CA TYR A 108 -11.77 -2.09 -5.18
C TYR A 108 -11.50 -0.99 -6.21
N GLU A 109 -12.26 0.09 -6.12
CA GLU A 109 -12.19 1.19 -7.08
C GLU A 109 -10.77 1.79 -7.22
N HIS A 110 -10.01 1.88 -6.12
CA HIS A 110 -8.65 2.47 -6.12
C HIS A 110 -7.55 1.58 -6.73
N ILE A 111 -7.86 0.34 -7.12
CA ILE A 111 -6.95 -0.55 -7.88
C ILE A 111 -7.57 -1.04 -9.20
N LYS A 112 -8.86 -0.77 -9.45
CA LYS A 112 -9.64 -1.38 -10.53
C LYS A 112 -9.02 -1.23 -11.92
N ALA A 113 -8.47 -0.04 -12.22
CA ALA A 113 -7.80 0.24 -13.48
C ALA A 113 -6.49 -0.56 -13.63
N ASP A 114 -5.68 -0.65 -12.58
CA ASP A 114 -4.43 -1.41 -12.59
C ASP A 114 -4.68 -2.92 -12.81
N MET A 115 -5.82 -3.41 -12.30
CA MET A 115 -6.23 -4.81 -12.30
C MET A 115 -6.97 -5.27 -13.58
N GLU A 116 -7.02 -4.46 -14.63
CA GLU A 116 -7.61 -4.84 -15.93
C GLU A 116 -6.94 -6.12 -16.49
N GLY A 117 -7.72 -7.14 -16.83
CA GLY A 117 -7.19 -8.40 -17.38
C GLY A 117 -6.46 -9.32 -16.39
N VAL A 118 -6.43 -9.00 -15.10
CA VAL A 118 -5.98 -9.94 -14.05
C VAL A 118 -7.04 -11.02 -13.85
N THR A 119 -6.62 -12.28 -13.74
CA THR A 119 -7.54 -13.39 -13.50
C THR A 119 -8.00 -13.41 -12.03
N VAL A 120 -9.31 -13.45 -11.78
CA VAL A 120 -9.84 -13.65 -10.42
C VAL A 120 -9.65 -15.11 -10.01
N VAL A 121 -8.84 -15.38 -8.99
CA VAL A 121 -8.55 -16.74 -8.49
C VAL A 121 -9.33 -17.10 -7.22
N GLY A 122 -10.58 -16.63 -7.10
CA GLY A 122 -11.46 -16.87 -5.96
C GLY A 122 -11.40 -15.79 -4.88
N ASP A 123 -11.71 -16.17 -3.64
CA ASP A 123 -11.81 -15.29 -2.47
C ASP A 123 -10.54 -15.38 -1.60
N GLU A 124 -10.23 -14.33 -0.83
CA GLU A 124 -9.09 -14.34 0.12
C GLU A 124 -9.21 -15.47 1.16
N SER A 125 -10.44 -15.79 1.60
CA SER A 125 -10.71 -16.92 2.49
C SER A 125 -10.80 -18.29 1.78
N GLN A 126 -10.94 -18.30 0.46
CA GLN A 126 -11.11 -19.54 -0.32
C GLN A 126 -10.59 -19.35 -1.76
N PRO A 127 -9.25 -19.38 -1.95
CA PRO A 127 -8.66 -19.33 -3.28
C PRO A 127 -8.98 -20.60 -4.08
N ASN A 128 -9.12 -20.45 -5.40
CA ASN A 128 -9.43 -21.54 -6.33
C ASN A 128 -8.13 -22.16 -6.87
N MET A 129 -7.78 -23.36 -6.38
CA MET A 129 -6.54 -24.05 -6.75
C MET A 129 -6.45 -24.38 -8.25
N GLU A 130 -7.56 -24.70 -8.91
CA GLU A 130 -7.57 -25.05 -10.34
C GLU A 130 -7.23 -23.84 -11.21
N LEU A 131 -7.78 -22.67 -10.89
CA LEU A 131 -7.45 -21.42 -11.58
C LEU A 131 -5.98 -21.00 -11.32
N ILE A 132 -5.48 -21.17 -10.09
CA ILE A 132 -4.08 -20.89 -9.76
C ILE A 132 -3.14 -21.81 -10.54
N ALA A 133 -3.40 -23.12 -10.57
CA ALA A 133 -2.62 -24.08 -11.32
C ALA A 133 -2.68 -23.81 -12.84
N GLY A 134 -3.86 -23.48 -13.37
CA GLY A 134 -4.07 -23.15 -14.78
C GLY A 134 -3.30 -21.91 -15.25
N LEU A 135 -3.02 -20.95 -14.35
CA LEU A 135 -2.17 -19.80 -14.66
C LEU A 135 -0.69 -20.17 -14.81
N GLN A 136 -0.23 -21.29 -14.23
CA GLN A 136 1.18 -21.69 -14.18
C GLN A 136 2.10 -20.56 -13.64
N PRO A 137 1.91 -20.10 -12.38
CA PRO A 137 2.72 -19.06 -11.77
C PRO A 137 4.16 -19.50 -11.50
N ASP A 138 5.08 -18.54 -11.40
CA ASP A 138 6.46 -18.76 -10.94
C ASP A 138 6.68 -18.31 -9.49
N LEU A 139 5.72 -17.59 -8.91
CA LEU A 139 5.63 -17.25 -7.49
C LEU A 139 4.16 -17.14 -7.06
N ILE A 140 3.84 -17.69 -5.90
CA ILE A 140 2.59 -17.45 -5.17
C ILE A 140 2.90 -16.67 -3.89
N ILE A 141 2.20 -15.55 -3.68
CA ILE A 141 2.24 -14.77 -2.43
C ILE A 141 0.91 -14.92 -1.70
N GLY A 142 0.94 -15.24 -0.41
CA GLY A 142 -0.24 -15.32 0.44
C GLY A 142 0.05 -14.99 1.90
N ASN A 143 -0.89 -15.35 2.78
CA ASN A 143 -0.79 -15.12 4.21
C ASN A 143 -1.27 -16.34 5.00
N LYS A 144 -0.46 -16.80 5.95
CA LYS A 144 -0.70 -17.98 6.79
C LYS A 144 -2.04 -17.91 7.52
N MET A 145 -2.36 -16.79 8.16
CA MET A 145 -3.63 -16.59 8.88
C MET A 145 -4.88 -16.81 7.99
N ARG A 146 -4.74 -16.74 6.65
CA ARG A 146 -5.79 -17.09 5.67
C ARG A 146 -5.61 -18.48 5.06
N GLN A 147 -4.40 -18.82 4.63
CA GLN A 147 -4.14 -19.90 3.67
C GLN A 147 -3.23 -21.02 4.19
N GLU A 148 -2.88 -21.06 5.49
CA GLU A 148 -2.07 -22.13 6.10
C GLU A 148 -2.53 -23.54 5.70
N LYS A 149 -3.85 -23.80 5.79
CA LYS A 149 -4.45 -25.12 5.48
C LYS A 149 -4.27 -25.58 4.03
N VAL A 150 -3.98 -24.67 3.10
CA VAL A 150 -3.77 -24.96 1.67
C VAL A 150 -2.33 -24.70 1.22
N TYR A 151 -1.42 -24.36 2.15
CA TYR A 151 -0.02 -24.03 1.83
C TYR A 151 0.67 -25.15 1.03
N GLU A 152 0.56 -26.41 1.44
CA GLU A 152 1.16 -27.54 0.72
C GLU A 152 0.61 -27.71 -0.71
N GLN A 153 -0.66 -27.37 -0.93
CA GLN A 153 -1.27 -27.42 -2.26
C GLN A 153 -0.76 -26.28 -3.15
N LEU A 154 -0.61 -25.08 -2.59
CA LEU A 154 -0.02 -23.93 -3.28
C LEU A 154 1.46 -24.17 -3.61
N ASN A 155 2.22 -24.69 -2.65
CA ASN A 155 3.65 -24.97 -2.81
C ASN A 155 3.93 -26.11 -3.81
N ALA A 156 2.97 -27.03 -4.00
CA ALA A 156 3.01 -28.02 -5.07
C ALA A 156 2.73 -27.44 -6.47
N ILE A 157 2.12 -26.25 -6.57
CA ILE A 157 1.89 -25.55 -7.85
C ILE A 157 3.11 -24.70 -8.21
N ALA A 158 3.61 -23.89 -7.27
CA ALA A 158 4.73 -22.97 -7.49
C ALA A 158 5.40 -22.57 -6.17
N PRO A 159 6.64 -22.06 -6.18
CA PRO A 159 7.30 -21.49 -5.01
C PRO A 159 6.37 -20.51 -4.28
N THR A 160 6.10 -20.77 -3.00
CA THR A 160 5.08 -20.05 -2.24
C THR A 160 5.69 -19.32 -1.05
N VAL A 161 5.36 -18.04 -0.88
CA VAL A 161 5.81 -17.16 0.21
C VAL A 161 4.60 -16.69 1.01
N MET A 162 4.60 -16.93 2.32
CA MET A 162 3.48 -16.60 3.21
C MET A 162 3.87 -15.55 4.26
N ALA A 163 3.16 -14.43 4.32
CA ALA A 163 3.17 -13.55 5.49
C ALA A 163 2.49 -14.23 6.71
N GLU A 164 2.79 -13.80 7.93
CA GLU A 164 2.30 -14.47 9.16
C GLU A 164 0.86 -14.04 9.53
N ASP A 165 0.63 -12.73 9.70
CA ASP A 165 -0.66 -12.12 10.07
C ASP A 165 -0.98 -10.94 9.12
N LEU A 166 -2.19 -10.38 9.21
CA LEU A 166 -2.62 -9.18 8.49
C LEU A 166 -2.54 -7.97 9.44
N ARG A 167 -3.64 -7.69 10.17
CA ARG A 167 -3.73 -6.71 11.28
C ARG A 167 -2.88 -5.44 11.11
N GLY A 168 -1.90 -5.21 11.98
CA GLY A 168 -0.96 -4.08 11.94
C GLY A 168 0.30 -4.33 11.08
N GLU A 169 0.49 -5.54 10.55
CA GLU A 169 1.74 -6.00 9.94
C GLU A 169 1.91 -5.62 8.46
N TRP A 170 1.04 -4.76 7.91
CA TRP A 170 1.06 -4.42 6.48
C TRP A 170 2.42 -3.93 5.95
N LYS A 171 3.21 -3.20 6.77
CA LYS A 171 4.59 -2.81 6.41
C LYS A 171 5.57 -3.97 6.44
N THR A 172 5.41 -4.91 7.36
CA THR A 172 6.21 -6.13 7.48
C THR A 172 5.95 -7.03 6.27
N ASN A 173 4.67 -7.25 5.95
CA ASN A 173 4.21 -8.00 4.79
C ASN A 173 4.69 -7.37 3.48
N PHE A 174 4.52 -6.06 3.29
CA PHE A 174 5.01 -5.34 2.12
C PHE A 174 6.51 -5.53 1.89
N LYS A 175 7.33 -5.52 2.95
CA LYS A 175 8.79 -5.76 2.85
C LYS A 175 9.10 -7.21 2.43
N LEU A 176 8.40 -8.20 3.00
CA LEU A 176 8.54 -9.61 2.60
C LEU A 176 8.18 -9.80 1.11
N TYR A 177 7.10 -9.18 0.65
CA TYR A 177 6.67 -9.25 -0.75
C TYR A 177 7.68 -8.56 -1.68
N ALA A 178 8.22 -7.41 -1.28
CA ALA A 178 9.31 -6.73 -2.01
C ALA A 178 10.56 -7.61 -2.11
N GLU A 179 10.94 -8.33 -1.06
CA GLU A 179 12.09 -9.25 -1.06
C GLU A 179 11.87 -10.44 -2.01
N ALA A 180 10.69 -11.08 -1.94
CA ALA A 180 10.33 -12.19 -2.83
C ALA A 180 10.39 -11.79 -4.31
N LEU A 181 9.83 -10.61 -4.63
CA LEU A 181 9.84 -10.02 -5.97
C LEU A 181 11.24 -9.53 -6.43
N GLY A 182 12.26 -9.54 -5.55
CA GLY A 182 13.59 -9.01 -5.86
C GLY A 182 13.67 -7.48 -5.92
N LYS A 183 12.69 -6.79 -5.33
CA LYS A 183 12.46 -5.34 -5.39
C LYS A 183 12.66 -4.65 -4.04
N THR A 184 13.57 -5.17 -3.21
CA THR A 184 13.85 -4.64 -1.86
C THR A 184 14.24 -3.16 -1.87
N ALA A 185 14.94 -2.70 -2.91
CA ALA A 185 15.35 -1.30 -3.04
C ALA A 185 14.16 -0.37 -3.28
N GLU A 186 13.30 -0.70 -4.25
CA GLU A 186 12.07 0.05 -4.52
C GLU A 186 11.10 -0.02 -3.33
N GLY A 187 10.97 -1.18 -2.70
CA GLY A 187 10.15 -1.36 -1.51
C GLY A 187 10.60 -0.47 -0.35
N ASN A 188 11.91 -0.42 -0.07
CA ASN A 188 12.46 0.48 0.95
C ASN A 188 12.25 1.97 0.59
N ALA A 189 12.36 2.35 -0.69
CA ALA A 189 12.07 3.71 -1.14
C ALA A 189 10.60 4.09 -0.94
N LEU A 190 9.66 3.20 -1.24
CA LEU A 190 8.22 3.40 -1.04
C LEU A 190 7.87 3.52 0.46
N MET A 191 8.48 2.69 1.32
CA MET A 191 8.34 2.83 2.77
C MET A 191 8.87 4.19 3.26
N ALA A 192 10.06 4.61 2.81
CA ALA A 192 10.63 5.90 3.18
C ALA A 192 9.79 7.10 2.70
N ILE A 193 9.12 7.00 1.55
CA ILE A 193 8.15 8.00 1.08
C ILE A 193 6.97 8.07 2.06
N PHE A 194 6.37 6.94 2.41
CA PHE A 194 5.25 6.90 3.36
C PHE A 194 5.66 7.44 4.75
N ASP A 195 6.79 7.02 5.28
CA ASP A 195 7.31 7.47 6.58
C ASP A 195 7.55 9.00 6.58
N LYS A 196 8.04 9.56 5.47
CA LYS A 196 8.16 11.02 5.31
C LYS A 196 6.79 11.72 5.34
N ARG A 197 5.74 11.13 4.73
CA ARG A 197 4.38 11.70 4.78
C ARG A 197 3.78 11.66 6.18
N ILE A 198 4.12 10.65 6.99
CA ILE A 198 3.71 10.53 8.40
C ILE A 198 4.36 11.63 9.24
N GLU A 199 5.68 11.83 9.11
CA GLU A 199 6.39 12.88 9.85
C GLU A 199 5.97 14.30 9.43
N ASP A 200 5.66 14.53 8.14
CA ASP A 200 5.08 15.80 7.68
C ASP A 200 3.70 16.06 8.30
N PHE A 201 2.79 15.07 8.27
CA PHE A 201 1.46 15.19 8.88
C PHE A 201 1.58 15.53 10.38
N LYS A 202 2.44 14.78 11.08
CA LYS A 202 2.69 14.91 12.52
C LYS A 202 3.23 16.29 12.88
N ALA A 203 4.20 16.80 12.13
CA ALA A 203 4.76 18.13 12.31
C ALA A 203 3.72 19.24 12.10
N LYS A 204 2.83 19.09 11.11
CA LYS A 204 1.77 20.06 10.80
C LYS A 204 0.53 19.92 11.72
N ALA A 205 0.30 18.76 12.32
CA ALA A 205 -0.86 18.51 13.18
C ALA A 205 -0.72 19.11 14.58
N GLY A 206 0.48 19.06 15.17
CA GLY A 206 0.77 19.63 16.50
C GLY A 206 -0.20 19.16 17.57
N ASP A 207 -0.74 20.09 18.37
CA ASP A 207 -1.66 19.79 19.48
C ASP A 207 -2.95 19.06 19.05
N LYS A 208 -3.33 19.07 17.75
CA LYS A 208 -4.46 18.27 17.25
C LYS A 208 -4.28 16.77 17.49
N LEU A 209 -3.04 16.29 17.65
CA LEU A 209 -2.72 14.89 17.95
C LEU A 209 -3.11 14.46 19.37
N THR A 210 -3.26 15.42 20.30
CA THR A 210 -3.76 15.16 21.66
C THR A 210 -5.26 14.83 21.69
N GLN A 211 -5.99 15.13 20.61
CA GLN A 211 -7.40 14.77 20.46
C GLN A 211 -7.54 13.25 20.29
N THR A 212 -8.22 12.62 21.25
CA THR A 212 -8.46 11.18 21.24
C THR A 212 -9.30 10.76 20.02
N VAL A 213 -8.95 9.61 19.45
CA VAL A 213 -9.65 8.97 18.35
C VAL A 213 -10.21 7.62 18.80
N SER A 214 -11.45 7.36 18.37
CA SER A 214 -12.10 6.04 18.40
C SER A 214 -12.45 5.61 16.97
N VAL A 215 -12.49 4.30 16.74
CA VAL A 215 -12.79 3.70 15.43
C VAL A 215 -13.88 2.66 15.59
N VAL A 216 -15.02 2.87 14.95
CA VAL A 216 -16.21 2.04 15.07
C VAL A 216 -16.55 1.40 13.72
N ARG A 217 -16.61 0.06 13.67
CA ARG A 217 -16.97 -0.68 12.47
C ARG A 217 -18.34 -1.34 12.63
N PHE A 218 -19.24 -1.07 11.69
CA PHE A 218 -20.52 -1.76 11.57
C PHE A 218 -20.38 -2.96 10.62
N LEU A 219 -20.92 -4.10 11.03
CA LEU A 219 -21.04 -5.33 10.25
C LEU A 219 -22.49 -5.83 10.38
N SER A 220 -22.90 -6.80 9.55
CA SER A 220 -24.24 -7.41 9.66
C SER A 220 -24.49 -7.96 11.07
N GLY A 221 -25.33 -7.27 11.86
CA GLY A 221 -25.73 -7.68 13.20
C GLY A 221 -24.64 -7.57 14.28
N LYS A 222 -23.52 -6.87 14.01
CA LYS A 222 -22.41 -6.69 14.95
C LYS A 222 -21.77 -5.31 14.82
N THR A 223 -21.33 -4.74 15.93
CA THR A 223 -20.52 -3.52 15.96
C THR A 223 -19.21 -3.78 16.69
N ARG A 224 -18.11 -3.27 16.14
CA ARG A 224 -16.76 -3.42 16.70
C ARG A 224 -16.12 -2.08 16.98
N VAL A 225 -15.40 -1.97 18.09
CA VAL A 225 -14.47 -0.85 18.34
C VAL A 225 -13.05 -1.36 18.12
N TYR A 226 -12.26 -0.64 17.33
CA TYR A 226 -10.96 -1.07 16.82
C TYR A 226 -9.78 -0.57 17.67
N HIS A 227 -8.83 -1.47 17.96
CA HIS A 227 -7.69 -1.22 18.85
C HIS A 227 -6.42 -0.83 18.06
N THR A 228 -5.31 -0.62 18.78
CA THR A 228 -4.00 -0.20 18.23
C THR A 228 -3.39 -1.22 17.28
N ASN A 229 -3.43 -2.53 17.57
CA ASN A 229 -2.95 -3.57 16.65
C ASN A 229 -3.97 -3.89 15.53
N THR A 230 -4.26 -2.88 14.72
CA THR A 230 -5.11 -2.94 13.53
C THR A 230 -4.52 -2.05 12.44
N PHE A 231 -4.96 -2.21 11.18
CA PHE A 231 -4.42 -1.43 10.05
C PHE A 231 -4.46 0.10 10.30
N SER A 232 -5.62 0.62 10.69
CA SER A 232 -5.75 2.04 11.05
C SER A 232 -5.05 2.36 12.37
N GLY A 233 -5.13 1.46 13.36
CA GLY A 233 -4.45 1.56 14.66
C GLY A 233 -2.95 1.87 14.54
N VAL A 234 -2.20 1.05 13.80
CA VAL A 234 -0.75 1.23 13.66
C VAL A 234 -0.38 2.50 12.87
N ILE A 235 -1.26 3.01 12.02
CA ILE A 235 -1.06 4.29 11.32
C ILE A 235 -1.26 5.45 12.30
N PHE A 236 -2.27 5.40 13.18
CA PHE A 236 -2.43 6.39 14.25
C PHE A 236 -1.24 6.39 15.22
N ASP A 237 -0.75 5.22 15.61
CA ASP A 237 0.39 5.08 16.52
C ASP A 237 1.68 5.66 15.92
N GLN A 238 1.91 5.48 14.61
CA GLN A 238 3.04 6.08 13.89
C GLN A 238 2.96 7.61 13.83
N ILE A 239 1.76 8.16 13.62
CA ILE A 239 1.52 9.60 13.64
C ILE A 239 1.62 10.16 15.07
N GLY A 240 1.27 9.37 16.08
CA GLY A 240 1.14 9.81 17.47
C GLY A 240 -0.25 10.35 17.83
N ILE A 241 -1.30 9.90 17.12
CA ILE A 241 -2.70 10.26 17.42
C ILE A 241 -3.16 9.55 18.69
N ALA A 242 -3.65 10.32 19.67
CA ALA A 242 -4.14 9.78 20.94
C ALA A 242 -5.35 8.83 20.75
N ARG A 243 -5.44 7.81 21.62
CA ARG A 243 -6.54 6.83 21.68
C ARG A 243 -7.38 7.04 22.94
N ASN A 244 -8.67 6.71 22.87
CA ASN A 244 -9.54 6.75 24.05
C ASN A 244 -9.23 5.60 25.05
N GLU A 245 -9.77 5.68 26.27
CA GLU A 245 -9.47 4.71 27.35
C GLU A 245 -9.73 3.26 26.96
N MET A 246 -10.83 2.99 26.23
CA MET A 246 -11.20 1.67 25.73
C MET A 246 -10.12 1.05 24.84
N THR A 247 -9.48 1.84 23.97
CA THR A 247 -8.62 1.31 22.90
C THR A 247 -7.12 1.50 23.13
N LYS A 248 -6.71 2.41 24.03
CA LYS A 248 -5.28 2.79 24.22
C LYS A 248 -4.38 1.70 24.82
N ASN A 249 -4.95 0.74 25.55
CA ASN A 249 -4.21 -0.24 26.37
C ASN A 249 -4.56 -1.70 26.06
N ALA A 250 -5.33 -1.96 25.00
CA ALA A 250 -5.79 -3.31 24.69
C ALA A 250 -4.65 -4.16 24.10
N LYS A 251 -4.23 -5.19 24.83
CA LYS A 251 -3.10 -6.08 24.47
C LYS A 251 -3.55 -7.43 23.91
N ASP A 252 -4.68 -7.95 24.38
CA ASP A 252 -5.08 -9.35 24.16
C ASP A 252 -6.11 -9.52 23.03
N THR A 253 -6.62 -8.42 22.46
CA THR A 253 -7.53 -8.42 21.31
C THR A 253 -7.33 -7.19 20.44
N PHE A 254 -7.66 -7.31 19.16
CA PHE A 254 -7.62 -6.24 18.15
C PHE A 254 -8.95 -5.45 18.06
N VAL A 255 -10.02 -5.97 18.66
CA VAL A 255 -11.35 -5.33 18.73
C VAL A 255 -12.11 -5.68 20.01
N ASP A 256 -12.98 -4.78 20.44
CA ASP A 256 -14.15 -5.07 21.27
C ASP A 256 -15.37 -5.29 20.35
N GLU A 257 -16.15 -6.36 20.55
CA GLU A 257 -17.54 -6.42 20.04
C GLU A 257 -18.47 -5.81 21.09
N ILE A 258 -19.23 -4.78 20.70
CA ILE A 258 -20.02 -3.96 21.63
C ILE A 258 -21.53 -4.05 21.37
N THR A 259 -22.31 -3.90 22.44
CA THR A 259 -23.74 -3.55 22.37
C THR A 259 -23.90 -2.03 22.43
N LYS A 260 -25.12 -1.53 22.15
CA LYS A 260 -25.38 -0.08 22.09
C LYS A 260 -25.11 0.62 23.43
N GLU A 261 -25.34 -0.07 24.54
CA GLU A 261 -25.15 0.41 25.90
C GLU A 261 -23.67 0.74 26.21
N ARG A 262 -22.73 0.11 25.49
CA ARG A 262 -21.28 0.37 25.58
C ARG A 262 -20.79 1.49 24.66
N LEU A 263 -21.67 2.12 23.85
CA LEU A 263 -21.28 3.27 23.01
C LEU A 263 -20.57 4.41 23.78
N PRO A 264 -20.93 4.75 25.04
CA PRO A 264 -20.19 5.75 25.81
C PRO A 264 -18.71 5.40 26.06
N GLU A 265 -18.34 4.11 26.11
CA GLU A 265 -16.93 3.67 26.20
C GLU A 265 -16.16 3.96 24.91
N ALA A 266 -16.88 3.99 23.78
CA ALA A 266 -16.34 4.27 22.45
C ALA A 266 -16.29 5.77 22.11
N ASP A 267 -16.74 6.66 23.00
CA ASP A 267 -16.66 8.11 22.78
C ASP A 267 -15.19 8.60 22.79
N ALA A 268 -14.96 9.71 22.10
CA ALA A 268 -13.65 10.30 21.87
C ALA A 268 -13.78 11.77 21.42
N ASN A 269 -12.68 12.46 21.17
CA ASN A 269 -12.73 13.77 20.52
C ASN A 269 -13.12 13.66 19.04
N ARG A 270 -12.74 12.56 18.37
CA ARG A 270 -13.14 12.22 17.00
C ARG A 270 -13.51 10.73 16.91
N ILE A 271 -14.61 10.43 16.21
CA ILE A 271 -14.99 9.05 15.87
C ILE A 271 -14.86 8.89 14.36
N PHE A 272 -14.07 7.93 13.92
CA PHE A 272 -14.12 7.44 12.54
C PHE A 272 -15.00 6.20 12.51
N TYR A 273 -16.00 6.15 11.64
CA TYR A 273 -16.84 4.98 11.50
C TYR A 273 -16.97 4.51 10.05
N PHE A 274 -17.05 3.20 9.86
CA PHE A 274 -17.15 2.59 8.55
C PHE A 274 -17.92 1.28 8.61
N THR A 275 -18.39 0.83 7.45
CA THR A 275 -19.39 -0.24 7.36
C THR A 275 -18.92 -1.29 6.37
N TYR A 276 -18.82 -2.53 6.83
CA TYR A 276 -18.47 -3.68 6.01
C TYR A 276 -19.72 -4.37 5.49
N ASP A 277 -20.12 -4.02 4.27
CA ASP A 277 -21.26 -4.61 3.59
C ASP A 277 -20.78 -5.48 2.42
N ASN A 278 -21.28 -6.71 2.35
CA ASN A 278 -20.96 -7.69 1.31
C ASN A 278 -22.00 -7.72 0.17
N GLY A 279 -22.87 -6.70 0.09
CA GLY A 279 -23.93 -6.57 -0.90
C GLY A 279 -25.31 -7.00 -0.41
N ASP A 280 -25.44 -7.53 0.81
CA ASP A 280 -26.74 -7.92 1.38
C ASP A 280 -27.47 -6.78 2.13
N GLY A 281 -26.80 -5.64 2.33
CA GLY A 281 -27.37 -4.44 2.93
C GLY A 281 -27.53 -4.47 4.45
N LYS A 282 -27.27 -5.60 5.13
CA LYS A 282 -27.52 -5.74 6.59
C LYS A 282 -26.52 -4.95 7.43
N ALA A 283 -25.30 -4.76 6.94
CA ALA A 283 -24.33 -3.90 7.63
C ALA A 283 -24.72 -2.42 7.52
N ASN A 284 -25.22 -1.99 6.35
CA ASN A 284 -25.81 -0.66 6.19
C ASN A 284 -27.06 -0.46 7.06
N GLN A 285 -27.90 -1.49 7.24
CA GLN A 285 -29.01 -1.44 8.20
C GLN A 285 -28.49 -1.27 9.64
N THR A 286 -27.49 -2.05 10.03
CA THR A 286 -26.84 -1.96 11.35
C THR A 286 -26.26 -0.55 11.60
N GLU A 287 -25.53 0.03 10.64
CA GLU A 287 -25.06 1.42 10.71
C GLU A 287 -26.22 2.41 10.94
N GLN A 288 -27.31 2.28 10.18
CA GLN A 288 -28.46 3.18 10.32
C GLN A 288 -29.16 3.04 11.67
N GLU A 289 -29.34 1.81 12.18
CA GLU A 289 -29.94 1.54 13.49
C GLU A 289 -29.11 2.09 14.65
N TRP A 290 -27.77 2.10 14.51
CA TRP A 290 -26.85 2.62 15.50
C TRP A 290 -26.72 4.14 15.42
N THR A 291 -26.50 4.71 14.23
CA THR A 291 -26.33 6.16 14.04
C THR A 291 -27.60 6.97 14.30
N LYS A 292 -28.79 6.35 14.17
CA LYS A 292 -30.08 6.97 14.56
C LYS A 292 -30.39 6.87 16.05
N ASP A 293 -29.66 6.05 16.80
CA ASP A 293 -29.91 5.76 18.22
C ASP A 293 -29.67 6.99 19.12
N PRO A 294 -30.48 7.20 20.19
CA PRO A 294 -30.20 8.23 21.18
C PRO A 294 -28.81 8.12 21.82
N LEU A 295 -28.29 6.91 22.05
CA LEU A 295 -26.96 6.72 22.66
C LEU A 295 -25.85 7.23 21.74
N TRP A 296 -25.92 6.94 20.44
CA TRP A 296 -24.99 7.49 19.44
C TRP A 296 -25.09 9.01 19.36
N LYS A 297 -26.30 9.56 19.27
CA LYS A 297 -26.54 11.02 19.25
C LYS A 297 -26.11 11.72 20.53
N ASN A 298 -25.93 10.98 21.63
CA ASN A 298 -25.48 11.52 22.90
C ASN A 298 -23.94 11.66 22.99
N LEU A 299 -23.19 10.98 22.12
CA LEU A 299 -21.72 11.01 22.10
C LEU A 299 -21.16 12.41 21.84
N SER A 300 -20.05 12.73 22.48
CA SER A 300 -19.39 14.04 22.44
C SER A 300 -18.86 14.36 21.04
N ALA A 301 -18.24 13.38 20.37
CA ALA A 301 -17.82 13.51 18.97
C ALA A 301 -19.02 13.78 18.04
N VAL A 302 -20.16 13.08 18.24
CA VAL A 302 -21.34 13.22 17.38
C VAL A 302 -22.00 14.60 17.56
N LYS A 303 -22.18 15.06 18.80
CA LYS A 303 -22.73 16.39 19.10
C LYS A 303 -21.86 17.54 18.57
N SER A 304 -20.54 17.35 18.54
CA SER A 304 -19.59 18.36 18.07
C SER A 304 -19.29 18.29 16.57
N GLY A 305 -19.94 17.37 15.82
CA GLY A 305 -19.73 17.22 14.37
C GLY A 305 -18.46 16.46 13.97
N HIS A 306 -17.77 15.84 14.93
CA HIS A 306 -16.51 15.11 14.75
C HIS A 306 -16.69 13.59 14.61
N ALA A 307 -17.85 13.14 14.15
CA ALA A 307 -18.13 11.74 13.80
C ALA A 307 -18.14 11.58 12.27
N TYR A 308 -17.09 10.99 11.73
CA TYR A 308 -16.81 10.93 10.30
C TYR A 308 -17.07 9.53 9.73
N LYS A 309 -17.95 9.44 8.72
CA LYS A 309 -18.04 8.23 7.90
C LYS A 309 -16.83 8.16 6.97
N VAL A 310 -16.11 7.05 6.99
CA VAL A 310 -14.93 6.80 6.16
C VAL A 310 -15.10 5.49 5.38
N SER A 311 -14.21 5.24 4.41
CA SER A 311 -14.29 4.04 3.56
C SER A 311 -13.73 2.81 4.27
N ASP A 312 -14.52 1.73 4.39
CA ASP A 312 -14.09 0.45 4.97
C ASP A 312 -12.92 -0.20 4.19
N SER A 313 -12.90 -0.07 2.86
CA SER A 313 -11.80 -0.61 2.06
C SER A 313 -10.48 0.12 2.34
N ILE A 314 -10.51 1.45 2.44
CA ILE A 314 -9.32 2.29 2.67
C ILE A 314 -8.85 2.19 4.13
N TRP A 315 -9.77 2.25 5.10
CA TRP A 315 -9.43 2.35 6.53
C TRP A 315 -9.25 1.00 7.23
N ASN A 316 -9.52 -0.12 6.55
CA ASN A 316 -9.32 -1.45 7.12
C ASN A 316 -9.06 -2.57 6.08
N THR A 317 -9.94 -2.72 5.07
CA THR A 317 -10.15 -4.05 4.45
C THR A 317 -9.30 -4.33 3.22
N ALA A 318 -8.82 -3.30 2.53
CA ALA A 318 -7.79 -3.47 1.50
C ALA A 318 -6.39 -3.62 2.14
N GLY A 319 -6.12 -2.85 3.21
CA GLY A 319 -5.05 -3.13 4.17
C GLY A 319 -3.61 -2.98 3.67
N GLY A 320 -3.38 -2.45 2.46
CA GLY A 320 -2.07 -2.36 1.84
C GLY A 320 -1.49 -0.95 1.73
N TYR A 321 -0.44 -0.82 0.92
CA TYR A 321 0.31 0.43 0.74
C TYR A 321 -0.51 1.56 0.08
N LYS A 322 -1.39 1.24 -0.87
CA LYS A 322 -2.23 2.25 -1.55
C LYS A 322 -3.32 2.73 -0.60
N ALA A 323 -3.99 1.82 0.10
CA ALA A 323 -4.95 2.14 1.16
C ALA A 323 -4.32 2.98 2.27
N ALA A 324 -3.09 2.70 2.70
CA ALA A 324 -2.42 3.48 3.74
C ALA A 324 -2.16 4.93 3.30
N ASN A 325 -1.75 5.13 2.04
CA ASN A 325 -1.56 6.47 1.47
C ASN A 325 -2.89 7.25 1.34
N LEU A 326 -3.98 6.58 0.94
CA LEU A 326 -5.32 7.16 0.83
C LEU A 326 -5.94 7.47 2.20
N MET A 327 -5.73 6.62 3.20
CA MET A 327 -6.14 6.90 4.59
C MET A 327 -5.42 8.15 5.12
N LEU A 328 -4.13 8.32 4.77
CA LEU A 328 -3.39 9.52 5.12
C LEU A 328 -3.90 10.77 4.38
N ASP A 329 -4.34 10.66 3.12
CA ASP A 329 -5.03 11.75 2.39
C ASP A 329 -6.35 12.16 3.07
N ASP A 330 -7.17 11.19 3.49
CA ASP A 330 -8.38 11.46 4.27
C ASP A 330 -8.03 12.14 5.61
N LEU A 331 -6.94 11.74 6.28
CA LEU A 331 -6.49 12.39 7.50
C LEU A 331 -6.07 13.85 7.27
N TYR A 332 -5.27 14.15 6.22
CA TYR A 332 -4.93 15.53 5.85
C TYR A 332 -6.20 16.39 5.69
N LYS A 333 -7.19 15.86 4.97
CA LYS A 333 -8.48 16.53 4.76
C LYS A 333 -9.27 16.73 6.06
N ILE A 334 -9.42 15.70 6.90
CA ILE A 334 -10.27 15.74 8.11
C ILE A 334 -9.63 16.53 9.26
N TYR A 335 -8.30 16.58 9.32
CA TYR A 335 -7.57 17.43 10.26
C TYR A 335 -7.37 18.87 9.74
N GLU A 336 -7.80 19.18 8.52
CA GLU A 336 -7.63 20.48 7.86
C GLU A 336 -6.15 20.89 7.78
N ILE A 337 -5.32 19.98 7.28
CA ILE A 337 -3.88 20.13 7.11
C ILE A 337 -3.58 20.08 5.61
N GLN A 338 -2.77 21.02 5.12
CA GLN A 338 -2.27 20.97 3.75
C GLN A 338 -1.15 19.92 3.62
N PRO A 339 -1.20 19.00 2.64
CA PRO A 339 -0.16 17.98 2.44
C PRO A 339 1.18 18.55 1.95
#